data_AF-A0A7C2ABD3-F1
#
_entry.id   AF-A0A7C2ABD3-F1
#
_cell.length_a   1.000
_cell.length_b   1.000
_cell.length_c   1.000
_cell.angle_alpha   90.00
_cell.angle_beta   90.00
_cell.angle_gamma   90.00
#
_symmetry.space_group_name_H-M   'P 1'
#
loop_
_entity.id
_entity.type
_entity.pdbx_description
1 polymer ?
#
loop_
_entity_poly.entity_id
_entity_poly.type
_entity_poly.pdbx_seq_one_letter_code
_entity_poly.pdbx_strand_id
1 'polypeptide(L)' 'MNRQELKNRIIQISNQLIEDKGFICSIDILRELDYLNETQIKNWRIGKVQYLEKVCGKNLGL' A
#
# COMPACT_ATOMS: atom_id res chain seq x y z
N MET A 1 -2.24 11.88 9.72
CA MET A 1 -2.86 12.39 8.47
C MET A 1 -4.37 12.27 8.59
N ASN A 2 -5.12 13.34 8.27
CA ASN A 2 -6.58 13.28 8.24
C ASN A 2 -7.07 12.62 6.93
N ARG A 3 -8.36 12.25 6.85
CA ARG A 3 -8.97 11.59 5.68
C ARG A 3 -8.78 12.36 4.38
N GLN A 4 -8.90 13.68 4.41
CA GLN A 4 -8.74 14.52 3.21
C GLN A 4 -7.29 14.57 2.74
N GLU A 5 -6.34 14.71 3.67
CA GLU A 5 -4.92 14.66 3.34
C GLU A 5 -4.51 13.28 2.81
N LEU A 6 -5.04 12.20 3.40
CA LEU A 6 -4.81 10.85 2.91
C LEU A 6 -5.29 10.68 1.48
N LYS A 7 -6.50 11.18 1.17
CA LYS A 7 -7.04 11.13 -0.18
C LYS A 7 -6.14 11.87 -1.18
N ASN A 8 -5.70 13.08 -0.83
CA ASN A 8 -4.81 13.87 -1.69
C ASN A 8 -3.46 13.15 -1.89
N ARG A 9 -2.90 12.57 -0.83
CA ARG A 9 -1.65 11.82 -0.90
C ARG A 9 -1.78 10.58 -1.79
N ILE A 10 -2.87 9.84 -1.68
CA ILE A 10 -3.15 8.68 -2.55
C ILE A 10 -3.20 9.12 -4.02
N ILE A 11 -3.92 10.21 -4.34
CA ILE A 11 -4.00 10.73 -5.72
C ILE A 11 -2.61 11.09 -6.26
N GLN A 12 -1.79 11.78 -5.46
CA GLN A 12 -0.43 12.14 -5.86
C GLN A 12 0.43 10.90 -6.15
N ILE A 13 0.43 9.91 -5.25
CA ILE A 13 1.19 8.66 -5.43
C ILE A 13 0.68 7.92 -6.67
N SER A 14 -0.64 7.81 -6.85
CA SER A 14 -1.23 7.13 -8.00
C SER A 14 -0.77 7.74 -9.32
N ASN A 15 -0.80 9.06 -9.45
CA ASN A 15 -0.34 9.74 -10.66
C ASN A 15 1.15 9.47 -10.91
N GLN A 16 1.98 9.53 -9.87
CA GLN A 16 3.42 9.26 -10.00
C GLN A 16 3.70 7.82 -10.45
N LEU A 17 2.98 6.84 -9.89
CA LEU A 17 3.16 5.43 -10.26
C LEU A 17 2.67 5.13 -11.68
N ILE A 18 1.57 5.76 -12.11
CA ILE A 18 1.09 5.63 -13.50
C ILE A 18 2.10 6.22 -14.46
N GLU A 19 2.69 7.37 -14.15
CA GLU A 19 3.71 8.00 -14.99
C GLU A 19 4.98 7.13 -15.09
N ASP A 20 5.44 6.55 -13.97
CA ASP A 20 6.69 5.79 -13.91
C ASP A 20 6.55 4.35 -14.45
N LYS A 21 5.50 3.62 -14.04
CA LYS A 21 5.31 2.19 -14.38
C LYS A 21 4.26 1.94 -15.46
N GLY A 22 3.41 2.92 -15.79
CA GLY A 22 2.25 2.74 -16.66
C GLY A 22 1.05 2.07 -15.98
N PHE A 23 1.18 1.64 -14.73
CA PHE A 23 0.09 1.01 -13.96
C PHE A 23 0.32 1.15 -12.44
N ILE A 24 -0.72 0.85 -11.67
CA ILE A 24 -0.74 0.95 -10.21
C ILE A 24 -1.54 -0.23 -9.65
N CYS A 25 -1.11 -0.78 -8.52
CA CYS A 25 -1.97 -1.59 -7.66
C CYS A 25 -2.03 -1.05 -6.23
N SER A 26 -3.02 -1.50 -5.45
CA SER A 26 -3.22 -1.05 -4.07
C SER A 26 -2.01 -1.32 -3.17
N ILE A 27 -1.22 -2.37 -3.45
CA ILE A 27 0.01 -2.68 -2.69
C ILE A 27 1.07 -1.60 -2.91
N ASP A 28 1.21 -1.06 -4.13
CA ASP A 28 2.16 0.03 -4.38
C ASP A 28 1.78 1.25 -3.53
N ILE A 29 0.51 1.63 -3.48
CA ILE A 29 0.03 2.74 -2.65
C ILE A 29 0.33 2.50 -1.17
N LEU A 30 0.03 1.30 -0.65
CA LEU A 30 0.32 0.97 0.75
C LEU A 30 1.82 0.99 1.05
N ARG A 31 2.67 0.63 0.09
CA ARG A 31 4.12 0.72 0.22
C ARG A 31 4.59 2.17 0.27
N GLU A 32 4.13 3.01 -0.66
CA GLU A 32 4.51 4.42 -0.74
C GLU A 32 3.95 5.27 0.42
N LEU A 33 2.91 4.78 1.09
CA LEU A 33 2.40 5.33 2.36
C LEU A 33 3.14 4.81 3.60
N ASP A 34 4.18 3.98 3.43
CA ASP A 34 4.93 3.32 4.50
C ASP A 34 4.06 2.42 5.40
N TYR A 35 2.90 1.98 4.91
CA TYR A 35 2.03 1.04 5.64
C TYR A 35 2.47 -0.40 5.45
N LEU A 36 3.25 -0.67 4.40
CA LEU A 36 3.86 -1.95 4.12
C LEU A 36 5.31 -1.75 3.68
N ASN A 37 6.21 -2.52 4.25
CA ASN A 37 7.58 -2.62 3.76
C ASN A 37 7.77 -3.81 2.82
N GLU A 38 8.89 -3.83 2.11
CA GLU A 38 9.20 -4.88 1.13
C GLU A 38 9.24 -6.28 1.73
N THR A 39 9.74 -6.41 2.96
CA THR A 39 9.80 -7.71 3.67
C THR A 39 8.39 -8.23 3.98
N GLN A 40 7.49 -7.37 4.43
CA GLN A 40 6.09 -7.72 4.69
C GLN A 40 5.37 -8.15 3.40
N ILE A 41 5.54 -7.38 2.32
CA ILE A 41 4.96 -7.69 1.00
C ILE A 41 5.50 -9.04 0.50
N LYS A 42 6.82 -9.28 0.62
CA LYS A 42 7.44 -10.53 0.19
C LYS A 42 6.90 -11.71 0.99
N ASN A 43 6.84 -11.61 2.32
CA ASN A 43 6.31 -12.65 3.19
C ASN A 43 4.84 -12.97 2.90
N TRP A 44 4.03 -11.96 2.60
CA TRP A 44 2.65 -12.15 2.16
C TRP A 44 2.57 -12.85 0.79
N ARG A 45 3.35 -12.40 -0.21
CA ARG A 45 3.35 -13.00 -1.56
C ARG A 45 3.77 -14.47 -1.57
N ILE A 46 4.67 -14.88 -0.68
CA ILE A 46 5.10 -16.29 -0.55
C ILE A 46 4.22 -17.10 0.43
N GLY A 47 3.13 -16.54 0.94
CA GLY A 47 2.17 -17.25 1.80
C GLY A 47 2.60 -17.41 3.27
N LYS A 48 3.71 -16.81 3.72
CA LYS A 48 4.10 -16.81 5.15
C LYS A 48 3.14 -16.00 6.01
N VAL A 49 2.49 -14.99 5.41
CA VAL A 49 1.45 -14.20 6.06
C VAL A 49 0.15 -14.46 5.31
N GLN A 50 -0.83 -15.05 6.00
CA GLN A 50 -2.11 -15.42 5.40
C GLN A 50 -2.94 -14.22 4.94
N TYR A 51 -2.93 -13.12 5.70
CA TYR A 51 -3.69 -11.91 5.41
C TYR A 51 -2.81 -10.68 5.57
N LEU A 52 -2.78 -9.82 4.56
CA LEU A 52 -1.92 -8.64 4.52
C LEU A 52 -2.24 -7.64 5.65
N GLU A 53 -3.51 -7.59 6.07
CA GLU A 53 -4.00 -6.82 7.22
C GLU A 53 -3.21 -7.10 8.51
N LYS A 54 -2.78 -8.35 8.73
CA LYS A 54 -2.03 -8.74 9.93
C LYS A 54 -0.69 -8.02 10.05
N VAL A 55 -0.12 -7.57 8.93
CA VAL A 55 1.19 -6.90 8.89
C VAL A 55 1.11 -5.43 8.49
N CYS A 56 0.01 -4.99 7.88
CA CYS A 56 -0.18 -3.60 7.47
C CYS A 56 -0.31 -2.63 8.66
N GLY A 57 -0.73 -3.10 9.84
CA GLY A 57 -0.86 -2.27 11.05
C GLY A 57 -1.91 -1.15 10.95
N LYS A 58 -2.68 -1.13 9.87
CA LYS A 58 -3.84 -0.27 9.65
C LYS A 58 -5.06 -1.15 9.49
N ASN A 59 -6.21 -0.64 9.92
CA ASN A 59 -7.47 -1.33 9.76
C ASN A 59 -7.88 -1.28 8.27
N LEU A 60 -7.50 -2.29 7.50
CA LEU A 60 -7.93 -2.43 6.10
C LEU A 60 -9.33 -3.09 5.98
N GLY A 61 -9.96 -3.41 7.11
CA GLY A 61 -11.29 -4.01 7.19
C GLY A 61 -11.27 -5.53 7.07
N LEU A 62 -11.51 -6.20 8.20
CA LEU A 62 -11.87 -7.63 8.29
C LEU A 62 -13.29 -7.87 7.79
#